data_AF-A0A5D0SYG9-F1
#
_entry.id   AF-A0A5D0SYG9-F1
#
_cell.length_a   1.000
_cell.length_b   1.000
_cell.length_c   1.000
_cell.angle_alpha   90.00
_cell.angle_beta   90.00
_cell.angle_gamma   90.00
#
_symmetry.space_group_name_H-M   'P 1'
#
loop_
_entity.id
_entity.type
_entity.pdbx_description
1 polymer ?
#
loop_
_entity_poly.entity_id
_entity_poly.type
_entity_poly.pdbx_seq_one_letter_code
_entity_poly.pdbx_strand_id
1 'polypeptide(L)'
;MQHFYRSLDVLVQEKEKIEQKLFERNITLFNMKVDVVFYDVTTFSFESVKRDSLRDFGYSKNGKFNEVQVVLGLLIDSEGRPIGYELFPGNTFDGKTMIKALEILEKRFKINNVIIVADRGLNNKKNLKHITDKGYGYIVASRLKSLPRAVVEKALEPEGFTPISDTEEGDFSFKVMDHKNVFKDKGQTIELDESLVITYSTKRAKKDMAELKRFVEKATKLLNRKGLITSSQKRGGRKYLKATKKAPVQWSMDTKAIERDKRLAGYYGIQTSEKNMSPKEILNAYHSLWKIEESFRIMKSTLEVEPVFVWTEQRIKGHFMMCFIAFLLERTLEFQLKR
;
A
#
# COMPACT_ATOMS: atom_id res chain seq x y z
N MET A 1 6.59 4.72 38.11
CA MET A 1 7.33 5.08 36.88
C MET A 1 8.25 3.96 36.39
N GLN A 2 9.25 3.50 37.15
CA GLN A 2 10.17 2.43 36.68
C GLN A 2 9.45 1.12 36.32
N HIS A 3 8.40 0.73 37.05
CA HIS A 3 7.64 -0.49 36.75
C HIS A 3 7.01 -0.47 35.36
N PHE A 4 6.48 0.67 34.89
CA PHE A 4 5.90 0.79 33.55
C PHE A 4 6.93 0.50 32.44
N TYR A 5 8.14 1.05 32.56
CA TYR A 5 9.21 0.78 31.60
C TYR A 5 9.71 -0.66 31.65
N ARG A 6 9.79 -1.26 32.83
CA ARG A 6 10.16 -2.69 32.99
C ARG A 6 9.09 -3.61 32.39
N SER A 7 7.81 -3.23 32.46
CA SER A 7 6.74 -3.99 31.82
C SER A 7 6.86 -4.03 30.30
N LEU A 8 7.39 -2.97 29.66
CA LEU A 8 7.67 -2.99 28.21
C LEU A 8 8.70 -4.06 27.84
N ASP A 9 9.70 -4.27 28.70
CA ASP A 9 10.74 -5.28 28.50
C ASP A 9 10.17 -6.70 28.56
N VAL A 10 9.17 -6.93 29.44
CA VAL A 10 8.42 -8.21 29.53
C VAL A 10 7.49 -8.39 28.33
N LEU A 11 6.77 -7.34 27.94
CA LEU A 11 5.81 -7.38 26.84
C LEU A 11 6.47 -7.76 25.50
N VAL A 12 7.66 -7.23 25.22
CA VAL A 12 8.36 -7.57 23.99
C VAL A 12 8.92 -9.00 24.01
N GLN A 13 9.35 -9.51 25.17
CA GLN A 13 9.79 -10.91 25.31
C GLN A 13 8.65 -11.89 25.00
N GLU A 14 7.42 -11.52 25.36
CA GLU A 14 6.23 -12.34 25.15
C GLU A 14 5.42 -11.93 23.90
N LYS A 15 5.95 -11.01 23.06
CA LYS A 15 5.24 -10.43 21.89
C LYS A 15 4.55 -11.50 21.05
N GLU A 16 5.32 -12.49 20.58
CA GLU A 16 4.81 -13.50 19.66
C GLU A 16 3.74 -14.38 20.30
N LYS A 17 3.92 -14.76 21.57
CA LYS A 17 2.95 -15.56 22.32
C LYS A 17 1.66 -14.78 22.58
N ILE A 18 1.77 -13.50 22.90
CA ILE A 18 0.62 -12.63 23.13
C ILE A 18 -0.14 -12.42 21.81
N GLU A 19 0.54 -12.04 20.72
CA GLU A 19 -0.10 -11.88 19.40
C GLU A 19 -0.82 -13.16 18.96
N GLN A 20 -0.16 -14.32 19.09
CA GLN A 20 -0.77 -15.60 18.74
C GLN A 20 -2.03 -15.90 19.58
N LYS A 21 -1.96 -15.74 20.91
CA LYS A 21 -3.12 -15.97 21.78
C LYS A 21 -4.26 -15.00 21.51
N LEU A 22 -3.95 -13.73 21.23
CA LEU A 22 -4.96 -12.73 20.87
C LEU A 22 -5.62 -13.09 19.55
N PHE A 23 -4.84 -13.50 18.56
CA PHE A 23 -5.36 -13.97 17.27
C PHE A 23 -6.27 -15.19 17.41
N GLU A 24 -5.84 -16.24 18.11
CA GLU A 24 -6.63 -17.45 18.37
C GLU A 24 -7.96 -17.12 19.06
N ARG A 25 -7.91 -16.20 20.03
CA ARG A 25 -9.10 -15.72 20.74
C ARG A 25 -10.02 -14.87 19.87
N ASN A 26 -9.48 -14.08 18.95
CA ASN A 26 -10.26 -13.28 18.00
C ASN A 26 -10.97 -14.13 16.95
N ILE A 27 -10.32 -15.18 16.45
CA ILE A 27 -10.97 -16.16 15.57
C ILE A 27 -12.14 -16.83 16.29
N THR A 28 -11.93 -17.29 17.51
CA THR A 28 -12.92 -18.10 18.23
C THR A 28 -14.03 -17.30 18.88
N LEU A 29 -13.72 -16.25 19.64
CA LEU A 29 -14.72 -15.49 20.41
C LEU A 29 -15.39 -14.37 19.60
N PHE A 30 -14.67 -13.79 18.65
CA PHE A 30 -15.15 -12.65 17.87
C PHE A 30 -15.44 -13.02 16.40
N ASN A 31 -15.41 -14.32 16.08
CA ASN A 31 -15.74 -14.88 14.78
C ASN A 31 -14.97 -14.20 13.63
N MET A 32 -13.69 -13.90 13.88
CA MET A 32 -12.83 -13.23 12.92
C MET A 32 -12.60 -14.10 11.69
N LYS A 33 -12.96 -13.58 10.51
CA LYS A 33 -12.74 -14.24 9.22
C LYS A 33 -11.45 -13.76 8.62
N VAL A 34 -10.57 -14.71 8.33
CA VAL A 34 -9.24 -14.45 7.78
C VAL A 34 -9.14 -15.08 6.41
N ASP A 35 -10.06 -14.70 5.52
CA ASP A 35 -10.07 -15.10 4.11
C ASP A 35 -9.36 -14.03 3.25
N VAL A 36 -9.52 -12.76 3.65
CA VAL A 36 -8.93 -11.58 3.02
C VAL A 36 -8.13 -10.81 4.08
N VAL A 37 -6.86 -10.59 3.81
CA VAL A 37 -5.91 -9.91 4.72
C VAL A 37 -5.36 -8.68 4.03
N PHE A 38 -5.40 -7.55 4.72
CA PHE A 38 -4.84 -6.30 4.23
C PHE A 38 -3.47 -6.09 4.83
N TYR A 39 -2.53 -5.67 3.98
CA TYR A 39 -1.18 -5.35 4.41
C TYR A 39 -0.74 -4.01 3.84
N ASP A 40 -0.33 -3.12 4.73
CA ASP A 40 0.34 -1.87 4.40
C ASP A 40 1.35 -1.55 5.50
N VAL A 41 2.24 -0.61 5.19
CA VAL A 41 3.26 -0.11 6.11
C VAL A 41 3.01 1.37 6.42
N THR A 42 3.41 1.83 7.59
CA THR A 42 3.44 3.26 7.91
C THR A 42 4.72 3.59 8.65
N THR A 43 5.06 4.88 8.74
CA THR A 43 6.25 5.34 9.46
C THR A 43 5.86 6.08 10.72
N PHE A 44 6.60 5.83 11.80
CA PHE A 44 6.54 6.58 13.06
C PHE A 44 7.87 7.28 13.31
N SER A 45 7.81 8.58 13.55
CA SER A 45 8.97 9.44 13.69
C SER A 45 9.43 9.54 15.15
N PHE A 46 10.72 9.80 15.33
CA PHE A 46 11.30 10.10 16.63
C PHE A 46 11.91 11.48 16.54
N GLU A 47 11.71 12.31 17.56
CA GLU A 47 12.34 13.62 17.69
C GLU A 47 13.84 13.45 18.01
N SER A 48 14.58 12.89 17.06
CA SER A 48 15.97 12.49 17.17
C SER A 48 16.59 12.33 15.80
N VAL A 49 17.89 12.55 15.73
CA VAL A 49 18.74 12.26 14.57
C VAL A 49 19.64 11.04 14.79
N LYS A 50 19.51 10.38 15.96
CA LYS A 50 20.38 9.26 16.35
C LYS A 50 19.89 7.97 15.71
N ARG A 51 20.70 7.44 14.80
CA ARG A 51 20.47 6.15 14.13
C ARG A 51 20.86 4.98 15.04
N ASP A 52 20.17 3.86 14.89
CA ASP A 52 20.54 2.58 15.45
C ASP A 52 20.04 1.43 14.55
N SER A 53 20.02 0.20 15.07
CA SER A 53 19.57 -1.00 14.35
C SER A 53 18.11 -0.93 13.87
N LEU A 54 17.26 -0.14 14.52
CA LEU A 54 15.83 -0.02 14.22
C LEU A 54 15.44 1.38 13.76
N ARG A 55 15.95 2.43 14.40
CA ARG A 55 15.68 3.81 14.03
C ARG A 55 16.66 4.25 12.95
N ASP A 56 16.13 4.61 11.79
CA ASP A 56 16.94 5.13 10.70
C ASP A 56 16.19 6.21 9.91
N PHE A 57 16.92 7.05 9.17
CA PHE A 57 16.35 7.95 8.19
C PHE A 57 15.79 7.17 7.01
N GLY A 58 14.65 7.61 6.49
CA GLY A 58 14.07 6.99 5.31
C GLY A 58 12.99 7.85 4.69
N TYR A 59 12.18 7.22 3.85
CA TYR A 59 11.03 7.89 3.26
C TYR A 59 9.92 8.04 4.31
N SER A 60 9.75 9.24 4.86
CA SER A 60 8.70 9.50 5.85
C SER A 60 7.34 9.66 5.19
N LYS A 61 6.37 8.82 5.57
CA LYS A 61 4.97 8.99 5.14
C LYS A 61 4.32 10.24 5.78
N ASN A 62 4.91 10.79 6.84
CA ASN A 62 4.48 12.02 7.52
C ASN A 62 5.30 13.26 7.11
N GLY A 63 6.24 13.15 6.16
CA GLY A 63 7.04 14.28 5.68
C GLY A 63 8.16 14.76 6.63
N LYS A 64 8.50 13.97 7.65
CA LYS A 64 9.58 14.25 8.59
C LYS A 64 10.91 13.68 8.09
N PHE A 65 11.59 14.42 7.23
CA PHE A 65 12.81 13.94 6.54
C PHE A 65 14.10 14.06 7.37
N ASN A 66 14.09 14.92 8.40
CA ASN A 66 15.25 15.21 9.24
C ASN A 66 15.23 14.46 10.59
N GLU A 67 14.33 13.49 10.72
CA GLU A 67 14.14 12.69 11.94
C GLU A 67 14.33 11.21 11.61
N VAL A 68 14.89 10.45 12.54
CA VAL A 68 14.91 8.99 12.43
C VAL A 68 13.50 8.44 12.65
N GLN A 69 13.21 7.32 12.01
CA GLN A 69 11.89 6.70 12.04
C GLN A 69 11.99 5.19 12.16
N VAL A 70 10.85 4.55 12.40
CA VAL A 70 10.65 3.11 12.22
C VAL A 70 9.53 2.86 11.23
N VAL A 71 9.60 1.75 10.51
CA VAL A 71 8.53 1.30 9.61
C VAL A 71 7.70 0.25 10.34
N LEU A 72 6.41 0.48 10.50
CA LEU A 72 5.45 -0.48 11.04
C LEU A 72 4.70 -1.14 9.88
N GLY A 73 4.81 -2.45 9.72
CA GLY A 73 3.91 -3.23 8.87
C GLY A 73 2.76 -3.81 9.70
N LEU A 74 1.53 -3.62 9.24
CA LEU A 74 0.33 -4.07 9.94
C LEU A 74 -0.48 -5.02 9.05
N LEU A 75 -0.93 -6.13 9.65
CA LEU A 75 -1.87 -7.07 9.06
C LEU A 75 -3.24 -6.86 9.72
N ILE A 76 -4.27 -6.64 8.92
CA ILE A 76 -5.67 -6.56 9.39
C ILE A 76 -6.58 -7.48 8.58
N ASP A 77 -7.71 -7.86 9.16
CA ASP A 77 -8.77 -8.57 8.44
C ASP A 77 -9.66 -7.62 7.61
N SER A 78 -10.67 -8.18 6.94
CA SER A 78 -11.65 -7.42 6.15
C SER A 78 -12.56 -6.51 6.95
N GLU A 79 -12.63 -6.68 8.27
CA GLU A 79 -13.43 -5.83 9.14
C GLU A 79 -12.62 -4.66 9.69
N GLY A 80 -11.28 -4.75 9.73
CA GLY A 80 -10.39 -3.72 10.28
C GLY A 80 -9.70 -4.13 11.58
N ARG A 81 -9.84 -5.40 12.00
CA ARG A 81 -9.25 -5.94 13.23
C ARG A 81 -7.79 -6.29 12.99
N PRO A 82 -6.88 -5.89 13.88
CA PRO A 82 -5.46 -6.23 13.76
C PRO A 82 -5.21 -7.73 14.00
N ILE A 83 -4.51 -8.35 13.06
CA ILE A 83 -4.04 -9.73 13.13
C ILE A 83 -2.65 -9.78 13.79
N GLY A 84 -1.75 -8.91 13.33
CA GLY A 84 -0.39 -8.82 13.85
C GLY A 84 0.39 -7.69 13.22
N TYR A 85 1.56 -7.39 13.77
CA TYR A 85 2.44 -6.37 13.21
C TYR A 85 3.92 -6.77 13.27
N GLU A 86 4.73 -6.06 12.48
CA GLU A 86 6.18 -6.15 12.55
C GLU A 86 6.83 -4.77 12.40
N LEU A 87 7.93 -4.56 13.13
CA LEU A 87 8.72 -3.34 13.03
C LEU A 87 9.98 -3.59 12.19
N PHE A 88 10.24 -2.66 11.29
CA PHE A 88 11.40 -2.68 10.40
C PHE A 88 12.23 -1.40 10.58
N PRO A 89 13.53 -1.46 10.24
CA PRO A 89 14.38 -0.28 10.23
C PRO A 89 13.78 0.88 9.42
N GLY A 90 13.95 2.12 9.87
CA GLY A 90 13.35 3.31 9.24
C GLY A 90 13.68 3.55 7.76
N ASN A 91 14.77 2.96 7.27
CA ASN A 91 15.23 3.01 5.89
C ASN A 91 14.69 1.85 5.02
N THR A 92 13.87 0.96 5.60
CA THR A 92 13.39 -0.25 4.92
C THR A 92 12.46 0.13 3.79
N PHE A 93 12.77 -0.38 2.59
CA PHE A 93 11.88 -0.25 1.44
C PHE A 93 10.63 -1.11 1.62
N ASP A 94 9.45 -0.51 1.47
CA ASP A 94 8.13 -1.16 1.57
C ASP A 94 8.10 -2.53 0.89
N GLY A 95 8.62 -2.65 -0.34
CA GLY A 95 8.61 -3.93 -1.05
C GLY A 95 9.33 -5.09 -0.35
N LYS A 96 10.28 -4.82 0.56
CA LYS A 96 10.98 -5.88 1.32
C LYS A 96 10.20 -6.38 2.54
N THR A 97 9.20 -5.64 3.01
CA THR A 97 8.48 -5.97 4.25
C THR A 97 7.45 -7.07 4.03
N MET A 98 6.93 -7.21 2.80
CA MET A 98 5.92 -8.21 2.43
C MET A 98 6.37 -9.65 2.75
N ILE A 99 7.62 -10.01 2.43
CA ILE A 99 8.13 -11.37 2.68
C ILE A 99 7.99 -11.74 4.15
N LYS A 100 8.32 -10.80 5.05
CA LYS A 100 8.21 -11.01 6.49
C LYS A 100 6.75 -11.14 6.94
N ALA A 101 5.85 -10.37 6.34
CA ALA A 101 4.41 -10.49 6.60
C ALA A 101 3.88 -11.88 6.22
N LEU A 102 4.30 -12.43 5.08
CA LEU A 102 3.95 -13.80 4.67
C LEU A 102 4.46 -14.85 5.64
N GLU A 103 5.72 -14.72 6.09
CA GLU A 103 6.29 -15.62 7.10
C GLU A 103 5.50 -15.57 8.43
N ILE A 104 5.04 -14.39 8.84
CA ILE A 104 4.25 -14.23 10.06
C ILE A 104 2.89 -14.93 9.93
N LEU A 105 2.20 -14.76 8.80
CA LEU A 105 0.91 -15.43 8.53
C LEU A 105 1.06 -16.97 8.59
N GLU A 106 2.07 -17.50 7.92
CA GLU A 106 2.34 -18.95 7.86
C GLU A 106 2.79 -19.51 9.20
N LYS A 107 3.85 -18.94 9.80
CA LYS A 107 4.51 -19.53 10.98
C LYS A 107 3.83 -19.17 12.29
N ARG A 108 3.43 -17.91 12.48
CA ARG A 108 2.89 -17.41 13.75
C ARG A 108 1.39 -17.68 13.86
N PHE A 109 0.66 -17.47 12.77
CA PHE A 109 -0.81 -17.58 12.77
C PHE A 109 -1.35 -18.85 12.10
N LYS A 110 -0.49 -19.67 11.48
CA LYS A 110 -0.86 -20.92 10.80
C LYS A 110 -1.93 -20.73 9.72
N ILE A 111 -1.93 -19.56 9.09
CA ILE A 111 -2.84 -19.20 8.00
C ILE A 111 -2.17 -19.60 6.69
N ASN A 112 -2.72 -20.57 5.96
CA ASN A 112 -2.11 -21.09 4.74
C ASN A 112 -2.80 -20.63 3.45
N ASN A 113 -4.07 -20.22 3.51
CA ASN A 113 -4.86 -19.83 2.34
C ASN A 113 -5.58 -18.50 2.63
N VAL A 114 -5.06 -17.39 2.08
CA VAL A 114 -5.65 -16.05 2.16
C VAL A 114 -5.41 -15.26 0.90
N ILE A 115 -6.28 -14.28 0.67
CA ILE A 115 -6.12 -13.27 -0.35
C ILE A 115 -5.50 -12.02 0.28
N ILE A 116 -4.31 -11.64 -0.18
CA ILE A 116 -3.59 -10.46 0.32
C ILE A 116 -3.96 -9.23 -0.50
N VAL A 117 -4.51 -8.23 0.17
CA VAL A 117 -4.85 -6.95 -0.45
C VAL A 117 -3.81 -5.92 -0.05
N ALA A 118 -3.17 -5.29 -1.05
CA ALA A 118 -2.11 -4.32 -0.81
C ALA A 118 -2.10 -3.18 -1.83
N ASP A 119 -1.63 -2.01 -1.38
CA ASP A 119 -1.49 -0.84 -2.23
C ASP A 119 -0.30 -0.95 -3.22
N ARG A 120 -0.33 -0.09 -4.23
CA ARG A 120 0.62 0.06 -5.32
C ARG A 120 2.08 0.20 -4.91
N GLY A 121 2.35 0.68 -3.69
CA GLY A 121 3.70 0.85 -3.15
C GLY A 121 4.38 -0.49 -2.85
N LEU A 122 3.60 -1.46 -2.38
CA LEU A 122 4.03 -2.79 -1.97
C LEU A 122 4.00 -3.80 -3.13
N ASN A 123 3.26 -3.47 -4.19
CA ASN A 123 3.15 -4.26 -5.39
C ASN A 123 4.42 -4.16 -6.26
N ASN A 124 5.31 -5.14 -6.11
CA ASN A 124 6.36 -5.43 -7.08
C ASN A 124 6.24 -6.89 -7.57
N LYS A 125 6.74 -7.17 -8.77
CA LYS A 125 6.57 -8.49 -9.41
C LYS A 125 7.18 -9.64 -8.59
N LYS A 126 8.25 -9.39 -7.83
CA LYS A 126 8.85 -10.40 -6.96
C LYS A 126 7.95 -10.72 -5.77
N ASN A 127 7.32 -9.71 -5.18
CA ASN A 127 6.35 -9.90 -4.09
C ASN A 127 5.16 -10.72 -4.57
N LEU A 128 4.62 -10.42 -5.75
CA LEU A 128 3.51 -11.22 -6.31
C LEU A 128 3.90 -12.69 -6.46
N LYS A 129 5.10 -12.97 -6.97
CA LYS A 129 5.63 -14.33 -7.04
C LYS A 129 5.75 -14.97 -5.66
N HIS A 130 6.27 -14.25 -4.67
CA HIS A 130 6.41 -14.79 -3.31
C HIS A 130 5.06 -15.13 -2.67
N ILE A 131 4.03 -14.32 -2.94
CA ILE A 131 2.66 -14.59 -2.50
C ILE A 131 2.16 -15.89 -3.15
N THR A 132 2.28 -16.01 -4.48
CA THR A 132 1.83 -17.21 -5.21
C THR A 132 2.62 -18.47 -4.87
N ASP A 133 3.94 -18.36 -4.69
CA ASP A 133 4.82 -19.48 -4.30
C ASP A 133 4.42 -20.07 -2.93
N LYS A 134 3.81 -19.25 -2.07
CA LYS A 134 3.33 -19.64 -0.74
C LYS A 134 1.89 -20.18 -0.77
N GLY A 135 1.23 -20.21 -1.93
CA GLY A 135 -0.16 -20.66 -2.07
C GLY A 135 -1.20 -19.59 -1.70
N TYR A 136 -0.78 -18.35 -1.46
CA TYR A 136 -1.69 -17.25 -1.17
C TYR A 136 -2.20 -16.59 -2.46
N GLY A 137 -3.39 -16.02 -2.38
CA GLY A 137 -3.96 -15.14 -3.39
C GLY A 137 -3.54 -13.68 -3.16
N TYR A 138 -3.75 -12.82 -4.15
CA TYR A 138 -3.60 -11.37 -3.98
C TYR A 138 -4.57 -10.56 -4.81
N ILE A 139 -4.87 -9.35 -4.31
CA ILE A 139 -5.56 -8.28 -5.03
C ILE A 139 -4.76 -7.00 -4.83
N VAL A 140 -4.20 -6.45 -5.90
CA VAL A 140 -3.27 -5.31 -5.82
C VAL A 140 -3.57 -4.26 -6.88
N ALA A 141 -3.22 -3.01 -6.59
CA ALA A 141 -3.32 -1.93 -7.56
C ALA A 141 -2.39 -2.17 -8.77
N SER A 142 -2.96 -2.16 -9.97
CA SER A 142 -2.20 -2.26 -11.23
C SER A 142 -1.81 -0.90 -11.77
N ARG A 143 -0.57 -0.82 -12.27
CA ARG A 143 -0.04 0.37 -12.93
C ARG A 143 -0.34 0.29 -14.43
N LEU A 144 -1.54 0.68 -14.85
CA LEU A 144 -1.94 0.69 -16.28
C LEU A 144 -0.89 1.40 -17.17
N LYS A 145 -0.28 2.48 -16.68
CA LYS A 145 0.77 3.24 -17.39
C LYS A 145 2.06 2.45 -17.66
N SER A 146 2.35 1.40 -16.90
CA SER A 146 3.53 0.55 -17.09
C SER A 146 3.23 -0.78 -17.80
N LEU A 147 1.97 -1.06 -18.10
CA LEU A 147 1.62 -2.25 -18.89
C LEU A 147 2.04 -2.10 -20.36
N PRO A 148 2.26 -3.22 -21.07
CA PRO A 148 2.52 -3.19 -22.51
C PRO A 148 1.42 -2.45 -23.27
N ARG A 149 1.78 -1.74 -24.34
CA ARG A 149 0.85 -0.90 -25.09
C ARG A 149 -0.39 -1.67 -25.58
N ALA A 150 -0.20 -2.89 -26.08
CA ALA A 150 -1.29 -3.76 -26.53
C ALA A 150 -2.28 -4.10 -25.41
N VAL A 151 -1.79 -4.35 -24.18
CA VAL A 151 -2.65 -4.63 -23.01
C VAL A 151 -3.43 -3.37 -22.63
N VAL A 152 -2.80 -2.21 -22.67
CA VAL A 152 -3.46 -0.93 -22.37
C VAL A 152 -4.54 -0.60 -23.41
N GLU A 153 -4.26 -0.81 -24.70
CA GLU A 153 -5.24 -0.56 -25.76
C GLU A 153 -6.47 -1.46 -25.59
N LYS A 154 -6.26 -2.77 -25.35
CA LYS A 154 -7.35 -3.72 -25.05
C LYS A 154 -8.12 -3.37 -23.76
N ALA A 155 -7.41 -2.88 -22.75
CA ALA A 155 -8.01 -2.45 -21.48
C ALA A 155 -8.93 -1.22 -21.64
N LEU A 156 -8.67 -0.37 -22.63
CA LEU A 156 -9.39 0.88 -22.87
C LEU A 156 -10.47 0.77 -23.95
N GLU A 157 -10.57 -0.35 -24.64
CA GLU A 157 -11.67 -0.62 -25.58
C GLU A 157 -13.02 -0.47 -24.87
N PRO A 158 -13.96 0.33 -25.43
CA PRO A 158 -15.28 0.56 -24.82
C PRO A 158 -16.10 -0.71 -24.62
N GLU A 159 -15.84 -1.73 -25.43
CA GLU A 159 -16.51 -3.03 -25.38
C GLU A 159 -16.11 -3.81 -24.12
N GLY A 160 -17.09 -4.45 -23.49
CA GLY A 160 -16.88 -5.30 -22.31
C GLY A 160 -16.92 -4.59 -20.96
N PHE A 161 -17.28 -3.30 -20.91
CA PHE A 161 -17.57 -2.62 -19.65
C PHE A 161 -18.99 -2.92 -19.17
N THR A 162 -19.12 -3.43 -17.96
CA THR A 162 -20.40 -3.63 -17.26
C THR A 162 -20.63 -2.47 -16.29
N PRO A 163 -21.75 -1.72 -16.41
CA PRO A 163 -22.08 -0.67 -15.45
C PRO A 163 -22.47 -1.26 -14.09
N ILE A 164 -22.13 -0.56 -13.02
CA ILE A 164 -22.61 -0.83 -11.66
C ILE A 164 -23.55 0.30 -11.27
N SER A 165 -24.84 0.00 -11.18
CA SER A 165 -25.91 0.98 -10.95
C SER A 165 -26.05 1.47 -9.50
N ASP A 166 -25.26 0.96 -8.56
CA ASP A 166 -25.40 1.24 -7.11
C ASP A 166 -24.13 1.85 -6.49
N THR A 167 -23.59 2.93 -7.07
CA THR A 167 -22.43 3.61 -6.47
C THR A 167 -22.67 5.10 -6.30
N GLU A 168 -22.24 5.64 -5.15
CA GLU A 168 -22.19 7.09 -4.90
C GLU A 168 -21.23 7.84 -5.86
N GLU A 169 -20.47 7.11 -6.69
CA GLU A 169 -19.48 7.65 -7.61
C GLU A 169 -20.05 8.07 -8.99
N GLY A 170 -21.35 7.89 -9.23
CA GLY A 170 -22.00 8.17 -10.51
C GLY A 170 -21.83 7.01 -11.51
N ASP A 171 -21.58 7.33 -12.79
CA ASP A 171 -21.27 6.32 -13.83
C ASP A 171 -19.99 5.57 -13.48
N PHE A 172 -20.14 4.40 -12.88
CA PHE A 172 -19.06 3.47 -12.55
C PHE A 172 -19.23 2.19 -13.35
N SER A 173 -18.18 1.76 -14.02
CA SER A 173 -18.19 0.51 -14.78
C SER A 173 -16.89 -0.26 -14.60
N PHE A 174 -16.93 -1.57 -14.84
CA PHE A 174 -15.75 -2.42 -14.79
C PHE A 174 -15.67 -3.35 -16.00
N LYS A 175 -14.45 -3.75 -16.34
CA LYS A 175 -14.11 -4.73 -17.37
C LYS A 175 -13.08 -5.68 -16.79
N VAL A 176 -13.25 -6.98 -17.01
CA VAL A 176 -12.28 -7.99 -16.59
C VAL A 176 -11.64 -8.60 -17.83
N MET A 177 -10.33 -8.79 -17.78
CA MET A 177 -9.59 -9.46 -18.84
C MET A 177 -8.46 -10.31 -18.26
N ASP A 178 -8.17 -11.43 -18.91
CA ASP A 178 -7.01 -12.24 -18.58
C ASP A 178 -5.72 -11.48 -18.91
N HIS A 179 -4.74 -11.59 -18.02
CA HIS A 179 -3.45 -10.93 -18.14
C HIS A 179 -2.32 -11.82 -17.64
N LYS A 180 -1.39 -12.15 -18.53
CA LYS A 180 -0.14 -12.80 -18.14
C LYS A 180 0.93 -11.77 -17.82
N ASN A 181 1.35 -11.73 -16.56
CA ASN A 181 2.42 -10.86 -16.11
C ASN A 181 3.75 -11.58 -16.23
N VAL A 182 4.48 -11.28 -17.31
CA VAL A 182 5.79 -11.87 -17.60
C VAL A 182 6.91 -10.95 -17.12
N PHE A 183 7.89 -11.51 -16.41
CA PHE A 183 9.10 -10.80 -16.02
C PHE A 183 10.29 -11.72 -15.81
N LYS A 184 11.49 -11.14 -15.85
CA LYS A 184 12.73 -11.85 -15.56
C LYS A 184 13.15 -11.61 -14.11
N ASP A 185 13.42 -12.68 -13.37
CA ASP A 185 14.10 -12.62 -12.09
C ASP A 185 15.25 -13.63 -12.07
N LYS A 186 16.45 -13.19 -11.65
CA LYS A 186 17.67 -14.02 -11.59
C LYS A 186 17.95 -14.85 -12.87
N GLY A 187 17.63 -14.29 -14.05
CA GLY A 187 17.84 -14.94 -15.34
C GLY A 187 16.72 -15.91 -15.78
N GLN A 188 15.74 -16.20 -14.93
CA GLN A 188 14.57 -17.02 -15.27
C GLN A 188 13.39 -16.14 -15.67
N THR A 189 12.66 -16.56 -16.70
CA THR A 189 11.38 -15.95 -17.07
C THR A 189 10.30 -16.55 -16.19
N ILE A 190 9.65 -15.70 -15.41
CA ILE A 190 8.51 -16.05 -14.57
C ILE A 190 7.26 -15.51 -15.24
N GLU A 191 6.24 -16.35 -15.31
CA GLU A 191 4.92 -15.98 -15.79
C GLU A 191 3.94 -16.16 -14.65
N LEU A 192 3.22 -15.09 -14.31
CA LEU A 192 2.08 -15.15 -13.42
C LEU A 192 0.82 -15.01 -14.25
N ASP A 193 -0.11 -15.94 -14.04
CA ASP A 193 -1.42 -15.93 -14.68
C ASP A 193 -2.37 -15.14 -13.79
N GLU A 194 -2.74 -13.94 -14.23
CA GLU A 194 -3.48 -12.95 -13.44
C GLU A 194 -4.74 -12.52 -14.19
N SER A 195 -5.70 -11.97 -13.46
CA SER A 195 -6.82 -11.22 -14.02
C SER A 195 -6.59 -9.73 -13.81
N LEU A 196 -6.88 -8.94 -14.83
CA LEU A 196 -6.87 -7.48 -14.76
C LEU A 196 -8.31 -6.98 -14.73
N VAL A 197 -8.70 -6.42 -13.59
CA VAL A 197 -9.97 -5.72 -13.40
C VAL A 197 -9.74 -4.24 -13.64
N ILE A 198 -10.35 -3.70 -14.68
CA ILE A 198 -10.27 -2.29 -15.04
C ILE A 198 -11.57 -1.62 -14.64
N THR A 199 -11.50 -0.51 -13.93
CA THR A 199 -12.67 0.30 -13.62
C THR A 199 -12.60 1.64 -14.31
N TYR A 200 -13.75 2.21 -14.62
CA TYR A 200 -13.89 3.57 -15.11
C TYR A 200 -14.90 4.32 -14.25
N SER A 201 -14.57 5.56 -13.90
CA SER A 201 -15.47 6.48 -13.17
C SER A 201 -15.33 7.90 -13.71
N THR A 202 -16.46 8.55 -13.93
CA THR A 202 -16.52 9.96 -14.37
C THR A 202 -15.96 10.92 -13.31
N LYS A 203 -16.22 10.65 -12.03
CA LYS A 203 -15.67 11.41 -10.90
C LYS A 203 -14.14 11.36 -10.89
N ARG A 204 -13.57 10.17 -11.08
CA ARG A 204 -12.12 9.99 -11.21
C ARG A 204 -11.57 10.67 -12.46
N ALA A 205 -12.25 10.57 -13.60
CA ALA A 205 -11.84 11.24 -14.83
C ALA A 205 -11.70 12.75 -14.65
N LYS A 206 -12.67 13.39 -13.99
CA LYS A 206 -12.63 14.83 -13.65
C LYS A 206 -11.42 15.17 -12.77
N LYS A 207 -11.16 14.36 -11.73
CA LYS A 207 -10.02 14.54 -10.81
C LYS A 207 -8.68 14.40 -11.53
N ASP A 208 -8.52 13.34 -12.31
CA ASP A 208 -7.29 13.06 -13.08
C ASP A 208 -7.02 14.16 -14.10
N MET A 209 -8.06 14.67 -14.78
CA MET A 209 -7.94 15.77 -15.73
C MET A 209 -7.56 17.09 -15.07
N ALA A 210 -8.12 17.40 -13.89
CA ALA A 210 -7.75 18.58 -13.12
C ALA A 210 -6.28 18.50 -12.64
N GLU A 211 -5.83 17.33 -12.18
CA GLU A 211 -4.44 17.10 -11.80
C GLU A 211 -3.49 17.22 -13.00
N LEU A 212 -3.85 16.62 -14.15
CA LEU A 212 -3.10 16.75 -15.39
C LEU A 212 -2.94 18.22 -15.79
N LYS A 213 -4.03 19.00 -15.78
CA LYS A 213 -3.99 20.44 -16.08
C LYS A 213 -3.00 21.18 -15.17
N ARG A 214 -3.08 20.93 -13.86
CA ARG A 214 -2.17 21.52 -12.86
C ARG A 214 -0.71 21.17 -13.14
N PHE A 215 -0.41 19.93 -13.56
CA PHE A 215 0.95 19.54 -13.87
C PHE A 215 1.46 20.12 -15.20
N VAL A 216 0.60 20.22 -16.22
CA VAL A 216 0.95 20.87 -17.49
C VAL A 216 1.25 22.35 -17.27
N GLU A 217 0.45 23.06 -16.47
CA GLU A 217 0.72 24.46 -16.09
C GLU A 217 2.07 24.61 -15.37
N LYS A 218 2.37 23.70 -14.43
CA LYS A 218 3.70 23.64 -13.78
C LYS A 218 4.82 23.35 -14.78
N ALA A 219 4.60 22.46 -15.75
CA ALA A 219 5.57 22.14 -16.79
C ALA A 219 5.89 23.37 -17.65
N THR A 220 4.87 24.14 -18.04
CA THR A 220 5.03 25.40 -18.77
C THR A 220 5.82 26.43 -17.96
N LYS A 221 5.51 26.59 -16.66
CA LYS A 221 6.29 27.47 -15.77
C LYS A 221 7.76 27.06 -15.66
N LEU A 222 8.04 25.75 -15.64
CA LEU A 222 9.41 25.22 -15.64
C LEU A 222 10.14 25.50 -16.96
N LEU A 223 9.47 25.39 -18.12
CA LEU A 223 10.07 25.75 -19.43
C LEU A 223 10.51 27.21 -19.48
N ASN A 224 9.74 28.11 -18.85
CA ASN A 224 10.07 29.53 -18.75
C ASN A 224 11.22 29.83 -17.78
N ARG A 225 11.55 28.90 -16.87
CA ARG A 225 12.63 29.03 -15.88
C ARG A 225 13.62 27.87 -16.00
N LYS A 226 14.40 27.85 -17.08
CA LYS A 226 15.31 26.75 -17.47
C LYS A 226 16.27 26.30 -16.36
N GLY A 227 16.75 27.20 -15.49
CA GLY A 227 17.63 26.87 -14.36
C GLY A 227 17.00 25.98 -13.27
N LEU A 228 15.65 25.97 -13.16
CA LEU A 228 14.93 25.13 -12.19
C LEU A 228 14.64 23.72 -12.73
N ILE A 229 14.81 23.50 -14.05
CA ILE A 229 14.47 22.24 -14.70
C ILE A 229 15.41 21.13 -14.22
N THR A 230 16.72 21.39 -14.12
CA THR A 230 17.72 20.42 -13.66
C THR A 230 17.62 20.13 -12.17
N SER A 231 17.24 21.11 -11.34
CA SER A 231 17.06 20.96 -9.90
C SER A 231 15.73 20.30 -9.51
N SER A 232 14.71 20.33 -10.38
CA SER A 232 13.43 19.70 -10.10
C SER A 232 13.54 18.18 -10.18
N GLN A 233 12.99 17.48 -9.18
CA GLN A 233 12.81 16.03 -9.23
C GLN A 233 12.03 15.62 -10.49
N LYS A 234 12.21 14.38 -10.97
CA LYS A 234 11.46 13.79 -12.10
C LYS A 234 9.95 13.57 -11.81
N ARG A 235 9.41 14.21 -10.76
CA ARG A 235 8.02 14.08 -10.30
C ARG A 235 7.25 15.39 -10.58
N GLY A 236 5.96 15.29 -10.87
CA GLY A 236 5.10 16.44 -11.20
C GLY A 236 5.32 16.98 -12.61
N GLY A 237 5.30 18.31 -12.79
CA GLY A 237 5.32 18.96 -14.12
C GLY A 237 6.51 18.58 -15.01
N ARG A 238 7.67 18.26 -14.42
CA ARG A 238 8.86 17.79 -15.16
C ARG A 238 8.63 16.48 -15.93
N LYS A 239 7.64 15.67 -15.54
CA LYS A 239 7.24 14.44 -16.26
C LYS A 239 6.79 14.73 -17.70
N TYR A 240 6.20 15.89 -17.93
CA TYR A 240 5.68 16.28 -19.25
C TYR A 240 6.70 17.11 -20.04
N LEU A 241 7.97 17.09 -19.65
CA LEU A 241 9.05 17.78 -20.36
C LEU A 241 10.01 16.74 -20.95
N LYS A 242 10.38 16.95 -22.21
CA LYS A 242 11.35 16.13 -22.94
C LYS A 242 12.61 16.94 -23.20
N ALA A 243 13.77 16.31 -23.00
CA ALA A 243 15.08 16.89 -23.32
C ALA A 243 15.54 16.44 -24.72
N THR A 244 16.20 17.33 -25.47
CA THR A 244 16.98 16.93 -26.64
C THR A 244 18.22 16.14 -26.21
N LYS A 245 18.57 15.11 -26.97
CA LYS A 245 19.75 14.26 -26.70
C LYS A 245 21.07 14.91 -27.15
N LYS A 246 21.02 15.94 -28.00
CA LYS A 246 22.20 16.67 -28.51
C LYS A 246 22.39 17.95 -27.71
N ALA A 247 23.65 18.31 -27.44
CA ALA A 247 24.01 19.61 -26.88
C ALA A 247 23.77 20.74 -27.91
N PRO A 248 23.28 21.92 -27.49
CA PRO A 248 22.81 22.27 -26.14
C PRO A 248 21.47 21.59 -25.80
N VAL A 249 21.31 21.17 -24.53
CA VAL A 249 20.08 20.52 -24.04
C VAL A 249 18.92 21.51 -24.05
N GLN A 250 17.99 21.31 -24.98
CA GLN A 250 16.74 22.04 -25.05
C GLN A 250 15.62 21.21 -24.45
N TRP A 251 14.74 21.89 -23.70
CA TRP A 251 13.57 21.28 -23.09
C TRP A 251 12.32 21.70 -23.88
N SER A 252 11.47 20.73 -24.20
CA SER A 252 10.19 20.95 -24.87
C SER A 252 9.08 20.21 -24.14
N MET A 253 7.82 20.54 -24.44
CA MET A 253 6.67 19.78 -23.93
C MET A 253 6.62 18.38 -24.55
N ASP A 254 6.35 17.36 -23.75
CA ASP A 254 6.05 16.01 -24.20
C ASP A 254 4.55 15.84 -24.39
N THR A 255 4.06 16.25 -25.57
CA THR A 255 2.64 16.16 -25.93
C THR A 255 2.14 14.71 -25.95
N LYS A 256 3.00 13.73 -26.26
CA LYS A 256 2.63 12.31 -26.24
C LYS A 256 2.38 11.81 -24.82
N ALA A 257 3.17 12.26 -23.85
CA ALA A 257 2.97 11.92 -22.45
C ALA A 257 1.65 12.52 -21.90
N ILE A 258 1.30 13.74 -22.31
CA ILE A 258 0.04 14.40 -21.94
C ILE A 258 -1.15 13.64 -22.54
N GLU A 259 -1.10 13.36 -23.85
CA GLU A 259 -2.15 12.61 -24.57
C GLU A 259 -2.38 11.23 -23.94
N ARG A 260 -1.30 10.54 -23.58
CA ARG A 260 -1.39 9.23 -22.92
C ARG A 260 -2.05 9.30 -21.54
N ASP A 261 -1.69 10.29 -20.73
CA ASP A 261 -2.31 10.48 -19.41
C ASP A 261 -3.78 10.90 -19.54
N LYS A 262 -4.11 11.72 -20.54
CA LYS A 262 -5.48 12.12 -20.86
C LYS A 262 -6.36 10.93 -21.25
N ARG A 263 -5.85 10.01 -22.09
CA ARG A 263 -6.57 8.78 -22.47
C ARG A 263 -6.81 7.82 -21.31
N LEU A 264 -5.94 7.85 -20.30
CA LEU A 264 -6.04 7.00 -19.12
C LEU A 264 -6.84 7.65 -17.98
N ALA A 265 -7.32 8.89 -18.16
CA ALA A 265 -8.07 9.59 -17.12
C ALA A 265 -9.38 8.85 -16.83
N GLY A 266 -9.66 8.61 -15.55
CA GLY A 266 -10.86 7.89 -15.12
C GLY A 266 -10.67 6.38 -15.02
N TYR A 267 -9.65 5.82 -15.66
CA TYR A 267 -9.38 4.39 -15.62
C TYR A 267 -8.50 4.01 -14.43
N TYR A 268 -8.87 2.92 -13.75
CA TYR A 268 -8.07 2.30 -12.72
C TYR A 268 -7.91 0.82 -12.98
N GLY A 269 -6.74 0.25 -12.65
CA GLY A 269 -6.47 -1.17 -12.83
C GLY A 269 -6.23 -1.83 -11.49
N ILE A 270 -6.79 -3.01 -11.32
CA ILE A 270 -6.56 -3.92 -10.21
C ILE A 270 -6.10 -5.25 -10.81
N GLN A 271 -4.99 -5.77 -10.31
CA GLN A 271 -4.45 -7.08 -10.66
C GLN A 271 -4.80 -8.07 -9.55
N THR A 272 -5.21 -9.27 -9.94
CA THR A 272 -5.55 -10.33 -8.98
C THR A 272 -5.12 -11.70 -9.48
N SER A 273 -4.70 -12.57 -8.57
CA SER A 273 -4.54 -14.01 -8.86
C SER A 273 -5.88 -14.76 -8.87
N GLU A 274 -6.91 -14.17 -8.28
CA GLU A 274 -8.19 -14.83 -8.06
C GLU A 274 -9.02 -14.89 -9.34
N LYS A 275 -9.29 -16.11 -9.80
CA LYS A 275 -10.13 -16.39 -10.98
C LYS A 275 -11.57 -16.78 -10.63
N ASN A 276 -11.77 -17.30 -9.43
CA ASN A 276 -13.08 -17.81 -8.98
C ASN A 276 -13.89 -16.75 -8.21
N MET A 277 -13.30 -15.60 -7.90
CA MET A 277 -13.95 -14.52 -7.17
C MET A 277 -14.68 -13.61 -8.17
N SER A 278 -15.89 -13.17 -7.82
CA SER A 278 -16.64 -12.28 -8.72
C SER A 278 -15.96 -10.90 -8.81
N PRO A 279 -16.11 -10.18 -9.93
CA PRO A 279 -15.51 -8.86 -10.08
C PRO A 279 -15.98 -7.87 -8.99
N LYS A 280 -17.24 -7.97 -8.55
CA LYS A 280 -17.79 -7.15 -7.46
C LYS A 280 -17.10 -7.42 -6.13
N GLU A 281 -16.84 -8.69 -5.81
CA GLU A 281 -16.12 -9.07 -4.59
C GLU A 281 -14.67 -8.59 -4.62
N ILE A 282 -13.97 -8.70 -5.76
CA ILE A 282 -12.61 -8.18 -5.92
C ILE A 282 -12.59 -6.66 -5.70
N LEU A 283 -13.56 -5.95 -6.28
CA LEU A 283 -13.70 -4.50 -6.11
C LEU A 283 -14.00 -4.12 -4.66
N ASN A 284 -14.89 -4.85 -3.97
CA ASN A 284 -15.23 -4.60 -2.57
C ASN A 284 -14.05 -4.89 -1.64
N ALA A 285 -13.33 -5.98 -1.89
CA ALA A 285 -12.10 -6.31 -1.17
C ALA A 285 -11.07 -5.20 -1.36
N TYR A 286 -10.81 -4.77 -2.60
CA TYR A 286 -9.90 -3.67 -2.86
C TYR A 286 -10.36 -2.35 -2.24
N HIS A 287 -11.66 -2.03 -2.33
CA HIS A 287 -12.23 -0.82 -1.75
C HIS A 287 -11.99 -0.79 -0.23
N SER A 288 -12.05 -1.94 0.44
CA SER A 288 -11.81 -2.04 1.89
C SER A 288 -10.37 -1.75 2.31
N LEU A 289 -9.43 -1.47 1.38
CA LEU A 289 -8.07 -1.00 1.71
C LEU A 289 -8.07 0.25 2.59
N TRP A 290 -9.06 1.13 2.49
CA TRP A 290 -9.11 2.33 3.34
C TRP A 290 -9.16 1.99 4.84
N LYS A 291 -9.59 0.78 5.22
CA LYS A 291 -9.62 0.33 6.61
C LYS A 291 -8.22 0.23 7.22
N ILE A 292 -7.20 -0.11 6.44
CA ILE A 292 -5.81 -0.10 6.94
C ILE A 292 -5.30 1.33 7.11
N GLU A 293 -5.67 2.24 6.23
CA GLU A 293 -5.35 3.67 6.37
C GLU A 293 -6.04 4.28 7.60
N GLU A 294 -7.30 3.92 7.84
CA GLU A 294 -8.00 4.30 9.07
C GLU A 294 -7.31 3.73 10.31
N SER A 295 -6.88 2.48 10.27
CA SER A 295 -6.16 1.86 11.39
C SER A 295 -4.88 2.65 11.72
N PHE A 296 -4.12 3.06 10.71
CA PHE A 296 -2.96 3.94 10.92
C PHE A 296 -3.33 5.33 11.43
N ARG A 297 -4.47 5.88 11.00
CA ARG A 297 -4.99 7.15 11.51
C ARG A 297 -5.30 7.04 13.01
N ILE A 298 -6.05 6.02 13.43
CA ILE A 298 -6.37 5.76 14.85
C ILE A 298 -5.09 5.61 15.67
N MET A 299 -4.12 4.82 15.19
CA MET A 299 -2.83 4.67 15.88
C MET A 299 -2.08 6.00 16.06
N LYS A 300 -2.18 6.91 15.09
CA LYS A 300 -1.48 8.21 15.15
C LYS A 300 -2.26 9.28 15.91
N SER A 301 -3.59 9.29 15.84
CA SER A 301 -4.43 10.33 16.44
C SER A 301 -4.97 9.93 17.80
N THR A 302 -5.66 8.78 17.89
CA THR A 302 -6.38 8.40 19.12
C THR A 302 -5.42 7.77 20.12
N LEU A 303 -4.56 6.86 19.66
CA LEU A 303 -3.61 6.15 20.50
C LEU A 303 -2.30 6.91 20.70
N GLU A 304 -2.10 8.01 19.97
CA GLU A 304 -0.92 8.88 20.04
C GLU A 304 0.39 8.09 20.14
N VAL A 305 0.58 7.10 19.24
CA VAL A 305 1.78 6.25 19.25
C VAL A 305 3.05 7.08 19.17
N GLU A 306 3.00 8.21 18.44
CA GLU A 306 4.03 9.25 18.45
C GLU A 306 3.51 10.50 19.18
N PRO A 307 4.38 11.27 19.88
CA PRO A 307 5.84 11.10 20.00
C PRO A 307 6.27 9.91 20.88
N VAL A 308 7.30 9.18 20.42
CA VAL A 308 7.82 7.99 21.12
C VAL A 308 8.93 8.39 22.09
N PHE A 309 8.67 8.33 23.40
CA PHE A 309 9.62 8.76 24.45
C PHE A 309 10.56 7.65 24.99
N VAL A 310 10.50 6.44 24.43
CA VAL A 310 11.39 5.32 24.79
C VAL A 310 12.59 5.22 23.85
N TRP A 311 13.78 4.94 24.41
CA TRP A 311 15.05 5.14 23.68
C TRP A 311 15.80 3.86 23.31
N THR A 312 15.55 2.76 24.02
CA THR A 312 16.17 1.44 23.74
C THR A 312 15.30 0.66 22.77
N GLU A 313 15.90 -0.08 21.83
CA GLU A 313 15.15 -0.88 20.85
C GLU A 313 14.11 -1.81 21.50
N GLN A 314 14.48 -2.47 22.61
CA GLN A 314 13.60 -3.36 23.36
C GLN A 314 12.32 -2.65 23.84
N ARG A 315 12.46 -1.50 24.50
CA ARG A 315 11.33 -0.70 24.98
C ARG A 315 10.53 -0.03 23.86
N ILE A 316 11.18 0.34 22.75
CA ILE A 316 10.47 0.82 21.55
C ILE A 316 9.53 -0.29 21.07
N LYS A 317 10.04 -1.51 20.87
CA LYS A 317 9.20 -2.67 20.50
C LYS A 317 8.10 -2.94 21.53
N GLY A 318 8.39 -2.84 22.82
CA GLY A 318 7.40 -2.98 23.90
C GLY A 318 6.31 -1.91 23.85
N HIS A 319 6.64 -0.66 23.55
CA HIS A 319 5.68 0.44 23.37
C HIS A 319 4.71 0.14 22.23
N PHE A 320 5.22 -0.24 21.06
CA PHE A 320 4.38 -0.63 19.92
C PHE A 320 3.51 -1.85 20.23
N MET A 321 3.98 -2.79 21.06
CA MET A 321 3.16 -3.92 21.52
C MET A 321 1.99 -3.46 22.39
N MET A 322 2.22 -2.53 23.33
CA MET A 322 1.12 -1.95 24.10
C MET A 322 0.11 -1.22 23.21
N CYS A 323 0.59 -0.41 22.27
CA CYS A 323 -0.27 0.30 21.34
C CYS A 323 -1.06 -0.67 20.44
N PHE A 324 -0.46 -1.79 20.03
CA PHE A 324 -1.17 -2.84 19.28
C PHE A 324 -2.29 -3.47 20.11
N ILE A 325 -2.04 -3.79 21.37
CA ILE A 325 -3.08 -4.33 22.28
C ILE A 325 -4.19 -3.30 22.48
N ALA A 326 -3.84 -2.03 22.71
CA ALA A 326 -4.80 -0.95 22.86
C ALA A 326 -5.66 -0.78 21.60
N PHE A 327 -5.05 -0.81 20.42
CA PHE A 327 -5.75 -0.75 19.13
C PHE A 327 -6.70 -1.93 18.94
N LEU A 328 -6.28 -3.14 19.31
CA LEU A 328 -7.15 -4.32 19.25
C LEU A 328 -8.36 -4.13 20.15
N LEU A 329 -8.17 -3.69 21.40
CA LEU A 329 -9.26 -3.46 22.35
C LEU A 329 -10.23 -2.39 21.84
N GLU A 330 -9.73 -1.28 21.31
CA GLU A 330 -10.54 -0.21 20.71
C GLU A 330 -11.40 -0.77 19.58
N ARG A 331 -10.81 -1.50 18.63
CA ARG A 331 -11.57 -2.13 17.53
C ARG A 331 -12.59 -3.13 18.04
N THR A 332 -12.24 -3.98 19.00
CA THR A 332 -13.18 -4.94 19.57
C THR A 332 -14.39 -4.22 20.21
N LEU A 333 -14.16 -3.13 20.93
CA LEU A 333 -15.25 -2.32 21.52
C LEU A 333 -16.11 -1.67 20.44
N GLU A 334 -15.52 -1.10 19.39
CA GLU A 334 -16.28 -0.56 18.24
C GLU A 334 -17.19 -1.62 17.61
N PHE A 335 -16.71 -2.85 17.46
CA PHE A 335 -17.52 -3.95 16.92
C PHE A 335 -18.66 -4.36 17.85
N GLN A 336 -18.41 -4.38 19.16
CA GLN A 336 -19.44 -4.70 20.14
C GLN A 336 -20.53 -3.64 20.21
N LEU A 337 -20.18 -2.36 20.05
CA LEU A 337 -21.13 -1.24 20.12
C LEU A 337 -21.90 -0.98 18.81
N LYS A 338 -21.39 -1.45 17.66
CA LYS A 338 -22.08 -1.39 16.37
C LYS A 338 -23.15 -2.46 16.18
N ARG A 339 -23.12 -3.52 17.00
CA ARG A 339 -24.19 -4.52 17.13
C ARG A 339 -25.22 -4.01 18.13
#